data_AF-A0A6P6DHS6-F1
#
_entry.id   AF-A0A6P6DHS6-F1
#
_cell.length_a   1.000
_cell.length_b   1.000
_cell.length_c   1.000
_cell.angle_alpha   90.00
_cell.angle_beta   90.00
_cell.angle_gamma   90.00
#
_symmetry.space_group_name_H-M   'P 1'
#
loop_
_entity.id
_entity.type
_entity.pdbx_description
1 polymer ?
#
loop_
_entity_poly.entity_id
_entity_poly.type
_entity_poly.pdbx_seq_one_letter_code
_entity_poly.pdbx_strand_id
1 'polypeptide(L)'
;MQVRVGLTLLLCAVLLGSASSDEEGNQDESLDSKTSLPDESVKDHTIAGRVVAGQIFVDSEESELESPIQEEEDGLKSPDGEGAPEEISFLESPNPEKAYEEPRKVRKPAMTAIEGTAHGEPCHFPFLFLDKEYDECTSDGREDGRLWCATTYDYKTDEKWGFCETEEAAAKRRQMQEAEMLYQTGMKILNGSNKKSQKREAYRYLQKAASMNHTKALERVSYALLFGDYLPQNIQAAKEMFEKLTEEGSPKGQAALGFLYASGLGVNSSQAKALVYYTFGALGGNLIAHMVLGYRYWAGIGVLQSCESALTHYRLVANHVASDISLTGGSVVQRIRLPDEVENPGMNSGMLEEDLIQYYQFLAEKGDVQAQVCV
;
A
#
# COMPACT_ATOMS: atom_id res chain seq x y z
N MET A 1 -37.12 56.47 -40.20
CA MET A 1 -37.04 57.22 -38.92
C MET A 1 -36.08 56.42 -38.05
N GLN A 2 -34.84 56.90 -37.81
CA GLN A 2 -34.42 57.81 -36.71
C GLN A 2 -34.71 57.25 -35.30
N VAL A 3 -33.81 57.27 -34.30
CA VAL A 3 -32.36 57.64 -34.18
C VAL A 3 -31.81 57.01 -32.86
N ARG A 4 -30.49 56.70 -32.82
CA ARG A 4 -29.45 56.54 -31.72
C ARG A 4 -29.88 56.61 -30.22
N VAL A 5 -29.19 56.02 -29.22
CA VAL A 5 -27.75 56.05 -28.80
C VAL A 5 -27.43 54.83 -27.86
N GLY A 6 -26.21 54.31 -27.62
CA GLY A 6 -24.91 54.54 -28.27
C GLY A 6 -23.64 54.70 -27.36
N LEU A 7 -23.22 53.70 -26.56
CA LEU A 7 -21.90 53.64 -25.85
C LEU A 7 -21.49 52.14 -25.70
N THR A 8 -20.42 51.52 -26.23
CA THR A 8 -18.93 51.75 -26.29
C THR A 8 -18.25 51.69 -24.91
N LEU A 9 -17.11 51.01 -24.66
CA LEU A 9 -16.05 50.35 -25.46
C LEU A 9 -15.80 48.89 -24.98
N LEU A 10 -15.23 47.89 -25.69
CA LEU A 10 -14.19 47.78 -26.75
C LEU A 10 -12.74 47.62 -26.21
N LEU A 11 -12.19 46.39 -26.34
CA LEU A 11 -10.75 46.13 -26.48
C LEU A 11 -10.55 44.84 -27.30
N CYS A 12 -9.86 44.93 -28.43
CA CYS A 12 -9.68 43.84 -29.41
C CYS A 12 -8.30 43.17 -29.31
N ALA A 13 -8.22 41.94 -29.83
CA ALA A 13 -6.98 41.20 -30.02
C ALA A 13 -6.48 41.24 -31.49
N VAL A 14 -5.16 41.25 -31.69
CA VAL A 14 -4.41 40.93 -32.92
C VAL A 14 -3.03 40.43 -32.43
N LEU A 15 -2.68 39.14 -32.51
CA LEU A 15 -2.19 38.32 -33.64
C LEU A 15 -0.82 38.71 -34.25
N LEU A 16 0.18 37.85 -33.98
CA LEU A 16 1.25 37.33 -34.85
C LEU A 16 1.90 38.22 -35.94
N GLY A 17 3.25 38.28 -35.96
CA GLY A 17 4.00 38.56 -37.18
C GLY A 17 5.51 38.82 -37.07
N SER A 18 6.32 37.86 -37.55
CA SER A 18 7.66 37.99 -38.15
C SER A 18 8.84 38.67 -37.42
N ALA A 19 9.98 37.99 -37.42
CA ALA A 19 11.31 38.54 -37.15
C ALA A 19 11.97 39.05 -38.44
N SER A 20 12.85 40.05 -38.31
CA SER A 20 13.84 40.46 -39.30
C SER A 20 15.08 41.03 -38.59
N SER A 21 16.21 41.05 -39.29
CA SER A 21 17.58 41.19 -38.77
C SER A 21 18.13 42.63 -38.73
N ASP A 22 19.38 42.73 -38.24
CA ASP A 22 20.35 43.84 -38.39
C ASP A 22 20.09 45.06 -37.47
N GLU A 23 21.09 45.77 -36.92
CA GLU A 23 22.51 45.92 -37.27
C GLU A 23 23.43 46.14 -36.03
N GLU A 24 24.75 46.28 -36.25
CA GLU A 24 25.82 46.37 -35.23
C GLU A 24 25.91 47.74 -34.49
N GLY A 25 26.64 47.79 -33.36
CA GLY A 25 26.90 49.04 -32.63
C GLY A 25 27.82 48.91 -31.41
N ASN A 26 29.13 48.75 -31.65
CA ASN A 26 30.17 48.63 -30.62
C ASN A 26 30.56 49.98 -29.98
N GLN A 27 30.79 50.05 -28.66
CA GLN A 27 32.04 50.55 -28.04
C GLN A 27 32.02 50.59 -26.51
N ASP A 28 33.23 50.44 -25.94
CA ASP A 28 33.56 50.47 -24.52
C ASP A 28 33.42 51.85 -23.88
N GLU A 29 33.18 51.91 -22.56
CA GLU A 29 34.09 52.68 -21.69
C GLU A 29 34.11 52.15 -20.25
N SER A 30 35.31 52.03 -19.70
CA SER A 30 35.57 51.69 -18.32
C SER A 30 35.58 52.95 -17.44
N LEU A 31 35.29 52.80 -16.14
CA LEU A 31 36.08 53.47 -15.10
C LEU A 31 35.78 52.95 -13.68
N ASP A 32 36.85 52.56 -13.00
CA ASP A 32 36.89 52.28 -11.56
C ASP A 32 36.52 53.52 -10.72
N SER A 33 36.07 53.32 -9.47
CA SER A 33 37.04 53.23 -8.34
C SER A 33 36.38 53.18 -6.95
N LYS A 34 36.97 52.32 -6.10
CA LYS A 34 37.27 52.54 -4.65
C LYS A 34 36.13 52.79 -3.65
N THR A 35 36.23 52.49 -2.36
CA THR A 35 37.10 51.62 -1.52
C THR A 35 36.54 51.67 -0.10
N SER A 36 36.44 50.53 0.61
CA SER A 36 37.00 50.36 1.98
C SER A 36 36.59 49.03 2.65
N LEU A 37 37.60 48.32 3.15
CA LEU A 37 37.52 47.40 4.30
C LEU A 37 38.06 48.14 5.55
N PRO A 38 37.85 47.62 6.77
CA PRO A 38 38.77 46.63 7.36
C PRO A 38 38.01 45.35 7.81
N ASP A 39 38.61 44.15 7.83
CA ASP A 39 39.59 43.62 8.82
C ASP A 39 39.14 43.82 10.28
N GLU A 40 39.21 42.84 11.20
CA GLU A 40 40.18 41.74 11.32
C GLU A 40 39.64 40.56 12.18
N SER A 41 40.40 39.46 12.22
CA SER A 41 40.53 38.46 13.31
C SER A 41 39.82 37.10 13.22
N VAL A 42 40.66 36.07 13.05
CA VAL A 42 40.38 34.63 13.13
C VAL A 42 40.46 34.14 14.58
N LYS A 43 39.59 33.19 14.97
CA LYS A 43 39.88 32.24 16.07
C LYS A 43 39.30 30.85 15.77
N ASP A 44 40.19 29.88 15.60
CA ASP A 44 39.85 28.46 15.65
C ASP A 44 39.42 28.05 17.06
N HIS A 45 38.42 27.17 17.15
CA HIS A 45 38.22 26.32 18.33
C HIS A 45 37.91 24.89 17.91
N THR A 46 38.95 24.06 17.96
CA THR A 46 38.85 22.60 17.86
C THR A 46 38.12 22.06 19.08
N ILE A 47 36.99 21.36 18.88
CA ILE A 47 36.37 20.54 19.93
C ILE A 47 36.09 19.15 19.37
N ALA A 48 36.76 18.15 19.93
CA ALA A 48 36.49 16.74 19.62
C ALA A 48 35.19 16.29 20.32
N GLY A 49 34.14 16.06 19.53
CA GLY A 49 32.87 15.49 20.00
C GLY A 49 32.85 13.97 19.87
N ARG A 50 32.76 13.27 21.00
CA ARG A 50 32.77 11.80 21.09
C ARG A 50 31.44 11.20 20.63
N VAL A 51 31.50 10.21 19.73
CA VAL A 51 30.34 9.39 19.33
C VAL A 51 29.83 8.60 20.54
N VAL A 52 28.51 8.68 20.79
CA VAL A 52 27.78 7.80 21.73
C VAL A 52 26.50 7.35 21.03
N ALA A 53 26.25 6.04 20.99
CA ALA A 53 25.07 5.48 20.37
C ALA A 53 23.83 5.77 21.24
N GLY A 54 22.84 6.47 20.68
CA GLY A 54 21.55 6.72 21.33
C GLY A 54 20.57 5.58 21.05
N GLN A 55 20.29 4.77 22.07
CA GLN A 55 19.07 3.96 22.09
C GLN A 55 17.88 4.88 22.35
N ILE A 56 16.81 4.74 21.55
CA ILE A 56 15.55 5.45 21.79
C ILE A 56 14.67 4.54 22.64
N PHE A 57 14.51 4.89 23.91
CA PHE A 57 13.35 4.48 24.69
C PHE A 57 12.17 5.38 24.27
N VAL A 58 11.00 4.78 24.09
CA VAL A 58 9.73 5.50 24.01
C VAL A 58 8.87 4.97 25.14
N ASP A 59 8.74 5.76 26.20
CA ASP A 59 7.80 5.49 27.28
C ASP A 59 6.38 5.80 26.80
N SER A 60 5.44 4.90 27.09
CA SER A 60 4.02 5.10 26.81
C SER A 60 3.37 5.89 27.93
N GLU A 61 3.02 7.15 27.69
CA GLU A 61 2.08 7.88 28.54
C GLU A 61 0.64 7.43 28.19
N GLU A 62 0.09 6.48 28.94
CA GLU A 62 -1.35 6.22 28.96
C GLU A 62 -2.04 7.16 29.95
N SER A 63 -3.09 7.85 29.49
CA SER A 63 -3.91 8.74 30.31
C SER A 63 -4.98 7.96 31.07
N GLU A 64 -4.83 7.88 32.40
CA GLU A 64 -5.84 7.27 33.28
C GLU A 64 -7.15 8.08 33.30
N LEU A 65 -8.29 7.38 33.33
CA LEU A 65 -9.60 7.93 33.63
C LEU A 65 -10.37 6.96 34.53
N GLU A 66 -10.07 6.95 35.82
CA GLU A 66 -10.81 6.16 36.81
C GLU A 66 -12.07 6.88 37.34
N SER A 67 -13.04 6.07 37.78
CA SER A 67 -14.03 6.46 38.77
C SER A 67 -14.32 5.25 39.69
N PRO A 68 -14.66 5.47 40.98
CA PRO A 68 -14.06 4.64 42.04
C PRO A 68 -14.93 3.49 42.54
N ILE A 69 -14.24 2.47 43.07
CA ILE A 69 -14.79 1.47 44.01
C ILE A 69 -14.26 1.83 45.41
N GLN A 70 -15.12 1.74 46.42
CA GLN A 70 -14.74 1.84 47.83
C GLN A 70 -14.81 0.46 48.49
N GLU A 71 -13.74 0.07 49.17
CA GLU A 71 -13.76 -0.96 50.21
C GLU A 71 -13.47 -0.29 51.57
N GLU A 72 -14.14 -0.71 52.63
CA GLU A 72 -13.74 -0.48 54.02
C GLU A 72 -13.60 -1.84 54.72
N GLU A 73 -12.55 -1.97 55.54
CA GLU A 73 -12.26 -3.19 56.31
C GLU A 73 -12.88 -3.19 57.72
N ASP A 74 -12.85 -4.40 58.29
CA ASP A 74 -12.41 -4.69 59.66
C ASP A 74 -13.46 -4.87 60.79
N GLY A 75 -13.12 -5.77 61.73
CA GLY A 75 -13.84 -5.93 63.01
C GLY A 75 -14.17 -7.36 63.46
N LEU A 76 -13.20 -8.10 64.01
CA LEU A 76 -13.41 -9.39 64.68
C LEU A 76 -13.22 -9.29 66.22
N LYS A 77 -14.26 -9.58 67.02
CA LYS A 77 -14.05 -10.23 68.35
C LYS A 77 -15.30 -10.89 68.97
N SER A 78 -15.04 -11.98 69.69
CA SER A 78 -16.00 -12.89 70.35
C SER A 78 -16.54 -12.38 71.69
N PRO A 79 -17.57 -13.06 72.24
CA PRO A 79 -17.76 -13.22 73.68
C PRO A 79 -17.60 -14.68 74.16
N ASP A 80 -17.36 -14.84 75.45
CA ASP A 80 -17.19 -16.12 76.16
C ASP A 80 -18.52 -16.90 76.35
N GLY A 81 -18.45 -18.16 76.76
CA GLY A 81 -19.62 -19.04 76.92
C GLY A 81 -19.76 -19.69 78.29
N GLU A 82 -20.92 -20.31 78.54
CA GLU A 82 -21.19 -21.22 79.67
C GLU A 82 -22.46 -22.06 79.42
N GLY A 83 -22.54 -23.27 80.00
CA GLY A 83 -23.84 -23.85 80.41
C GLY A 83 -24.55 -24.94 79.57
N ALA A 84 -23.98 -26.16 79.55
CA ALA A 84 -24.66 -27.48 79.72
C ALA A 84 -25.84 -27.95 78.79
N PRO A 85 -26.13 -29.28 78.73
CA PRO A 85 -26.93 -29.88 77.65
C PRO A 85 -28.29 -30.46 78.09
N GLU A 86 -29.15 -30.81 77.12
CA GLU A 86 -30.17 -31.85 77.30
C GLU A 86 -30.45 -32.62 75.99
N GLU A 87 -30.89 -33.88 76.12
CA GLU A 87 -31.12 -34.84 75.03
C GLU A 87 -32.42 -34.49 74.24
N ILE A 88 -32.71 -35.04 73.06
CA ILE A 88 -33.30 -36.37 72.86
C ILE A 88 -33.26 -36.73 71.35
N SER A 89 -33.11 -38.02 71.08
CA SER A 89 -33.13 -38.65 69.76
C SER A 89 -34.43 -38.50 68.95
N PHE A 90 -34.34 -38.41 67.63
CA PHE A 90 -35.12 -39.31 66.76
C PHE A 90 -34.38 -39.64 65.45
N LEU A 91 -34.52 -40.89 65.01
CA LEU A 91 -33.97 -41.40 63.76
C LEU A 91 -34.99 -41.18 62.64
N GLU A 92 -34.61 -40.48 61.58
CA GLU A 92 -35.25 -40.70 60.28
C GLU A 92 -34.23 -40.53 59.14
N SER A 93 -34.19 -41.52 58.25
CA SER A 93 -33.43 -41.58 57.00
C SER A 93 -33.99 -42.74 56.18
N PRO A 94 -33.87 -42.76 54.84
CA PRO A 94 -33.42 -41.71 53.92
C PRO A 94 -34.44 -41.45 52.80
N ASN A 95 -34.21 -40.41 51.97
CA ASN A 95 -34.31 -40.60 50.52
C ASN A 95 -33.47 -39.56 49.74
N PRO A 96 -32.70 -39.97 48.72
CA PRO A 96 -31.95 -39.05 47.85
C PRO A 96 -32.77 -38.71 46.59
N GLU A 97 -32.71 -37.47 46.12
CA GLU A 97 -32.88 -37.11 44.70
C GLU A 97 -32.70 -35.60 44.49
N LYS A 98 -31.46 -35.19 44.21
CA LYS A 98 -31.20 -34.04 43.33
C LYS A 98 -30.05 -34.40 42.41
N ALA A 99 -30.40 -34.80 41.19
CA ALA A 99 -29.45 -35.00 40.13
C ALA A 99 -28.69 -33.69 39.87
N TYR A 100 -27.38 -33.80 39.74
CA TYR A 100 -26.48 -32.77 39.24
C TYR A 100 -26.83 -32.59 37.75
N GLU A 101 -27.60 -31.56 37.43
CA GLU A 101 -27.96 -31.23 36.05
C GLU A 101 -26.72 -30.61 35.38
N GLU A 102 -26.11 -31.33 34.43
CA GLU A 102 -24.98 -30.82 33.65
C GLU A 102 -25.35 -29.48 32.99
N PRO A 103 -24.41 -28.52 32.89
CA PRO A 103 -24.67 -27.25 32.23
C PRO A 103 -25.06 -27.52 30.77
N ARG A 104 -26.34 -27.28 30.45
CA ARG A 104 -26.88 -27.49 29.10
C ARG A 104 -26.00 -26.77 28.08
N LYS A 105 -25.28 -27.53 27.25
CA LYS A 105 -24.56 -27.00 26.08
C LYS A 105 -25.52 -26.05 25.35
N VAL A 106 -25.20 -24.76 25.36
CA VAL A 106 -25.96 -23.75 24.62
C VAL A 106 -25.84 -24.14 23.15
N ARG A 107 -26.93 -24.70 22.60
CA ARG A 107 -26.96 -25.13 21.20
C ARG A 107 -26.78 -23.87 20.34
N LYS A 108 -25.58 -23.72 19.76
CA LYS A 108 -25.32 -22.76 18.69
C LYS A 108 -26.44 -22.90 17.65
N PRO A 109 -26.93 -21.80 17.05
CA PRO A 109 -28.04 -21.88 16.09
C PRO A 109 -27.70 -22.88 14.98
N ALA A 110 -28.66 -23.72 14.62
CA ALA A 110 -28.47 -24.72 13.57
C ALA A 110 -28.07 -24.03 12.27
N MET A 111 -26.82 -24.22 11.86
CA MET A 111 -26.31 -23.67 10.61
C MET A 111 -27.07 -24.34 9.46
N THR A 112 -27.62 -23.55 8.56
CA THR A 112 -28.24 -24.03 7.32
C THR A 112 -27.15 -24.31 6.30
N ALA A 113 -27.30 -25.40 5.52
CA ALA A 113 -26.33 -25.79 4.51
C ALA A 113 -26.51 -24.90 3.26
N ILE A 114 -25.87 -23.72 3.25
CA ILE A 114 -25.98 -22.74 2.16
C ILE A 114 -25.07 -23.16 1.01
N GLU A 115 -25.66 -23.37 -0.18
CA GLU A 115 -24.98 -23.93 -1.37
C GLU A 115 -24.43 -25.35 -1.16
N GLY A 116 -24.52 -26.20 -2.18
CA GLY A 116 -24.14 -27.61 -2.10
C GLY A 116 -25.19 -28.54 -2.69
N THR A 117 -25.12 -29.83 -2.38
CA THR A 117 -26.09 -30.85 -2.82
C THR A 117 -27.35 -30.90 -1.95
N ALA A 118 -27.30 -30.36 -0.73
CA ALA A 118 -28.39 -30.41 0.24
C ALA A 118 -29.44 -29.28 0.13
N HIS A 119 -29.30 -28.36 -0.85
CA HIS A 119 -30.30 -27.34 -1.19
C HIS A 119 -30.89 -26.49 -0.04
N GLY A 120 -30.13 -26.25 1.04
CA GLY A 120 -30.60 -25.47 2.20
C GLY A 120 -31.18 -26.28 3.35
N GLU A 121 -31.11 -27.62 3.31
CA GLU A 121 -31.35 -28.46 4.50
C GLU A 121 -30.42 -28.04 5.67
N PRO A 122 -30.85 -28.17 6.94
CA PRO A 122 -30.01 -27.86 8.10
C PRO A 122 -28.86 -28.87 8.24
N CYS A 123 -27.71 -28.42 8.74
CA CYS A 123 -26.61 -29.31 9.11
C CYS A 123 -27.06 -30.34 10.16
N HIS A 124 -26.65 -31.61 9.99
CA HIS A 124 -26.84 -32.67 10.97
C HIS A 124 -25.57 -32.85 11.80
N PHE A 125 -25.69 -32.86 13.13
CA PHE A 125 -24.57 -33.08 14.04
C PHE A 125 -24.94 -34.13 15.10
N PRO A 126 -24.07 -35.13 15.38
CA PRO A 126 -22.83 -35.43 14.65
C PRO A 126 -23.11 -35.95 13.22
N PHE A 127 -22.10 -35.88 12.35
CA PHE A 127 -22.06 -36.59 11.07
C PHE A 127 -20.73 -37.31 10.85
N LEU A 128 -20.78 -38.43 10.14
CA LEU A 128 -19.67 -39.32 9.82
C LEU A 128 -19.08 -38.97 8.45
N PHE A 129 -17.79 -38.65 8.40
CA PHE A 129 -17.04 -38.40 7.18
C PHE A 129 -15.60 -38.95 7.31
N LEU A 130 -15.14 -39.73 6.32
CA LEU A 130 -13.84 -40.42 6.35
C LEU A 130 -13.59 -41.20 7.66
N ASP A 131 -14.59 -41.97 8.08
CA ASP A 131 -14.58 -42.78 9.31
C ASP A 131 -14.30 -41.99 10.61
N LYS A 132 -14.59 -40.67 10.60
CA LYS A 132 -14.55 -39.77 11.76
C LYS A 132 -15.89 -39.06 11.93
N GLU A 133 -16.31 -38.88 13.17
CA GLU A 133 -17.50 -38.09 13.50
C GLU A 133 -17.14 -36.63 13.77
N TYR A 134 -17.97 -35.70 13.27
CA TYR A 134 -17.82 -34.26 13.47
C TYR A 134 -19.07 -33.68 14.14
N ASP A 135 -18.86 -33.05 15.30
CA ASP A 135 -19.89 -32.29 16.06
C ASP A 135 -20.05 -30.85 15.57
N GLU A 136 -19.10 -30.36 14.76
CA GLU A 136 -19.08 -29.02 14.18
C GLU A 136 -18.67 -29.10 12.70
N CYS A 137 -18.76 -27.98 11.98
CA CYS A 137 -18.41 -27.94 10.57
C CYS A 137 -16.91 -28.14 10.34
N THR A 138 -16.56 -28.93 9.33
CA THR A 138 -15.17 -29.28 9.03
C THR A 138 -14.72 -28.68 7.69
N SER A 139 -13.41 -28.46 7.53
CA SER A 139 -12.79 -28.19 6.23
C SER A 139 -12.20 -29.45 5.57
N ASP A 140 -12.26 -30.60 6.26
CA ASP A 140 -11.64 -31.84 5.80
C ASP A 140 -12.22 -32.29 4.45
N GLY A 141 -11.34 -32.81 3.59
CA GLY A 141 -11.67 -33.20 2.22
C GLY A 141 -11.72 -32.05 1.20
N ARG A 142 -11.42 -30.80 1.58
CA ARG A 142 -11.42 -29.65 0.67
C ARG A 142 -10.08 -28.91 0.63
N GLU A 143 -9.64 -28.56 -0.58
CA GLU A 143 -8.46 -27.70 -0.81
C GLU A 143 -8.73 -26.21 -0.59
N ASP A 144 -9.99 -25.77 -0.66
CA ASP A 144 -10.39 -24.37 -0.50
C ASP A 144 -10.53 -23.93 0.98
N GLY A 145 -10.33 -24.84 1.93
CA GLY A 145 -10.42 -24.59 3.37
C GLY A 145 -11.81 -24.17 3.86
N ARG A 146 -12.87 -24.26 3.03
CA ARG A 146 -14.23 -23.84 3.43
C ARG A 146 -14.86 -24.85 4.38
N LEU A 147 -15.45 -24.34 5.46
CA LEU A 147 -16.21 -25.15 6.41
C LEU A 147 -17.52 -25.64 5.77
N TRP A 148 -17.81 -26.93 5.94
CA TRP A 148 -18.99 -27.60 5.43
C TRP A 148 -19.56 -28.59 6.46
N CYS A 149 -20.81 -29.00 6.24
CA CYS A 149 -21.51 -30.01 7.03
C CYS A 149 -22.28 -30.97 6.12
N ALA A 150 -22.46 -32.21 6.58
CA ALA A 150 -23.48 -33.08 6.01
C ALA A 150 -24.87 -32.70 6.57
N THR A 151 -25.94 -33.02 5.83
CA THR A 151 -27.34 -32.87 6.31
C THR A 151 -27.96 -34.20 6.75
N THR A 152 -27.17 -35.28 6.72
CA THR A 152 -27.50 -36.61 7.25
C THR A 152 -26.32 -37.14 8.08
N TYR A 153 -26.53 -38.25 8.79
CA TYR A 153 -25.47 -38.83 9.64
C TYR A 153 -24.35 -39.47 8.81
N ASP A 154 -24.63 -40.26 7.77
CA ASP A 154 -23.58 -40.87 6.93
C ASP A 154 -23.45 -40.12 5.60
N TYR A 155 -22.40 -39.30 5.49
CA TYR A 155 -22.11 -38.55 4.27
C TYR A 155 -21.89 -39.48 3.06
N LYS A 156 -21.35 -40.68 3.27
CA LYS A 156 -20.92 -41.59 2.20
C LYS A 156 -22.11 -42.26 1.51
N THR A 157 -23.26 -42.34 2.15
CA THR A 157 -24.49 -42.91 1.56
C THR A 157 -25.33 -41.87 0.84
N ASP A 158 -25.44 -40.66 1.40
CA ASP A 158 -26.36 -39.64 0.89
C ASP A 158 -25.69 -38.58 0.00
N GLU A 159 -24.38 -38.38 0.14
CA GLU A 159 -23.58 -37.33 -0.52
C GLU A 159 -24.17 -35.91 -0.38
N LYS A 160 -25.01 -35.71 0.65
CA LYS A 160 -25.72 -34.47 0.96
C LYS A 160 -24.92 -33.58 1.88
N TRP A 161 -24.53 -32.42 1.38
CA TRP A 161 -23.79 -31.42 2.14
C TRP A 161 -24.11 -29.99 1.69
N GLY A 162 -23.67 -29.03 2.49
CA GLY A 162 -23.51 -27.65 2.07
C GLY A 162 -22.56 -26.88 2.99
N PHE A 163 -22.37 -25.59 2.71
CA PHE A 163 -21.39 -24.79 3.44
C PHE A 163 -21.94 -24.24 4.75
N CYS A 164 -21.08 -24.22 5.77
CA CYS A 164 -21.35 -23.59 7.05
C CYS A 164 -20.90 -22.15 7.02
N GLU A 165 -21.80 -21.28 6.61
CA GLU A 165 -21.59 -19.83 6.62
C GLU A 165 -22.91 -19.10 6.84
N THR A 166 -22.84 -17.80 7.12
CA THR A 166 -24.03 -16.94 7.15
C THR A 166 -24.45 -16.58 5.72
N GLU A 167 -25.74 -16.29 5.52
CA GLU A 167 -26.23 -15.78 4.22
C GLU A 167 -25.48 -14.51 3.79
N GLU A 168 -25.08 -13.67 4.75
CA GLU A 168 -24.26 -12.46 4.52
C GLU A 168 -22.86 -12.79 3.98
N ALA A 169 -22.17 -13.78 4.55
CA ALA A 169 -20.86 -14.22 4.08
C ALA A 169 -20.95 -14.83 2.67
N ALA A 170 -21.98 -15.64 2.40
CA ALA A 170 -22.25 -16.20 1.09
C ALA A 170 -22.56 -15.11 0.06
N ALA A 171 -23.40 -14.13 0.42
CA ALA A 171 -23.72 -12.98 -0.43
C ALA A 171 -22.48 -12.14 -0.75
N LYS A 172 -21.63 -11.86 0.26
CA LYS A 172 -20.36 -11.14 0.08
C LYS A 172 -19.42 -11.89 -0.89
N ARG A 173 -19.34 -13.23 -0.80
CA ARG A 173 -18.55 -14.03 -1.77
C ARG A 173 -19.10 -13.91 -3.19
N ARG A 174 -20.42 -14.03 -3.38
CA ARG A 174 -21.06 -13.88 -4.71
C ARG A 174 -20.78 -12.51 -5.31
N GLN A 175 -20.83 -11.44 -4.51
CA GLN A 175 -20.46 -10.08 -4.94
C GLN A 175 -18.98 -9.99 -5.36
N MET A 176 -18.05 -10.58 -4.57
CA MET A 176 -16.63 -10.61 -4.93
C MET A 176 -16.36 -11.40 -6.22
N GLN A 177 -17.08 -12.49 -6.46
CA GLN A 177 -17.00 -13.28 -7.70
C GLN A 177 -17.56 -12.52 -8.91
N GLU A 178 -18.69 -11.83 -8.77
CA GLU A 178 -19.21 -10.95 -9.84
C GLU A 178 -18.20 -9.84 -10.15
N ALA A 179 -17.58 -9.25 -9.13
CA ALA A 179 -16.60 -8.18 -9.28
C ALA A 179 -15.32 -8.62 -10.02
N GLU A 180 -14.78 -9.81 -9.72
CA GLU A 180 -13.64 -10.38 -10.46
C GLU A 180 -14.03 -10.71 -11.92
N MET A 181 -15.24 -11.23 -12.18
CA MET A 181 -15.73 -11.48 -13.55
C MET A 181 -15.88 -10.18 -14.36
N LEU A 182 -16.38 -9.11 -13.73
CA LEU A 182 -16.45 -7.76 -14.33
C LEU A 182 -15.04 -7.18 -14.58
N TYR A 183 -14.11 -7.38 -13.64
CA TYR A 183 -12.71 -6.97 -13.79
C TYR A 183 -12.03 -7.67 -14.98
N GLN A 184 -12.15 -9.00 -15.08
CA GLN A 184 -11.60 -9.77 -16.20
C GLN A 184 -12.20 -9.36 -17.55
N THR A 185 -13.51 -9.09 -17.59
CA THR A 185 -14.20 -8.58 -18.78
C THR A 185 -13.63 -7.22 -19.21
N GLY A 186 -13.43 -6.29 -18.27
CA GLY A 186 -12.78 -5.00 -18.53
C GLY A 186 -11.34 -5.17 -19.02
N MET A 187 -10.54 -6.01 -18.37
CA MET A 187 -9.15 -6.28 -18.74
C MET A 187 -9.02 -6.90 -20.14
N LYS A 188 -9.93 -7.81 -20.53
CA LYS A 188 -9.98 -8.39 -21.87
C LYS A 188 -10.20 -7.33 -22.96
N ILE A 189 -11.07 -6.34 -22.70
CA ILE A 189 -11.31 -5.23 -23.63
C ILE A 189 -10.06 -4.31 -23.69
N LEU A 190 -9.44 -3.99 -22.55
CA LEU A 190 -8.23 -3.15 -22.50
C LEU A 190 -7.05 -3.76 -23.27
N ASN A 191 -6.85 -5.07 -23.16
CA ASN A 191 -5.77 -5.79 -23.83
C ASN A 191 -6.07 -6.02 -25.33
N GLY A 192 -7.35 -6.27 -25.69
CA GLY A 192 -7.75 -6.57 -27.06
C GLY A 192 -8.06 -5.37 -27.95
N SER A 193 -8.27 -4.16 -27.39
CA SER A 193 -8.76 -3.00 -28.15
C SER A 193 -7.95 -1.72 -27.89
N ASN A 194 -7.35 -1.16 -28.94
CA ASN A 194 -6.61 0.10 -28.87
C ASN A 194 -7.47 1.37 -29.05
N LYS A 195 -8.74 1.27 -29.47
CA LYS A 195 -9.61 2.45 -29.67
C LYS A 195 -10.01 3.08 -28.33
N LYS A 196 -9.84 4.40 -28.21
CA LYS A 196 -10.15 5.15 -26.96
C LYS A 196 -11.62 5.01 -26.50
N SER A 197 -12.57 4.84 -27.44
CA SER A 197 -13.99 4.59 -27.12
C SER A 197 -14.21 3.24 -26.42
N GLN A 198 -13.60 2.16 -26.92
CA GLN A 198 -13.70 0.82 -26.32
C GLN A 198 -12.99 0.77 -24.95
N LYS A 199 -11.85 1.47 -24.80
CA LYS A 199 -11.20 1.61 -23.49
C LYS A 199 -12.09 2.33 -22.47
N ARG A 200 -12.81 3.40 -22.87
CA ARG A 200 -13.82 4.04 -21.98
C ARG A 200 -14.92 3.09 -21.52
N GLU A 201 -15.38 2.19 -22.40
CA GLU A 201 -16.36 1.17 -22.07
C GLU A 201 -15.80 0.13 -21.08
N ALA A 202 -14.57 -0.35 -21.30
CA ALA A 202 -13.87 -1.23 -20.36
C ALA A 202 -13.79 -0.62 -18.94
N TYR A 203 -13.53 0.68 -18.85
CA TYR A 203 -13.49 1.38 -17.56
C TYR A 203 -14.85 1.48 -16.85
N ARG A 204 -15.99 1.39 -17.55
CA ARG A 204 -17.31 1.28 -16.90
C ARG A 204 -17.47 -0.04 -16.17
N TYR A 205 -17.00 -1.15 -16.76
CA TYR A 205 -16.96 -2.45 -16.08
C TYR A 205 -16.03 -2.42 -14.87
N LEU A 206 -14.86 -1.78 -14.99
CA LEU A 206 -13.93 -1.59 -13.87
C LEU A 206 -14.52 -0.71 -12.75
N GLN A 207 -15.29 0.34 -13.07
CA GLN A 207 -16.02 1.14 -12.08
C GLN A 207 -17.07 0.31 -11.34
N LYS A 208 -17.83 -0.55 -12.05
CA LYS A 208 -18.78 -1.46 -11.40
C LYS A 208 -18.05 -2.43 -10.45
N ALA A 209 -16.94 -3.04 -10.89
CA ALA A 209 -16.12 -3.89 -10.01
C ALA A 209 -15.54 -3.12 -8.81
N ALA A 210 -15.11 -1.87 -8.98
CA ALA A 210 -14.62 -1.03 -7.89
C ALA A 210 -15.71 -0.70 -6.85
N SER A 211 -16.97 -0.50 -7.28
CA SER A 211 -18.10 -0.34 -6.35
C SER A 211 -18.42 -1.58 -5.51
N MET A 212 -17.92 -2.75 -5.93
CA MET A 212 -18.00 -4.03 -5.20
C MET A 212 -16.74 -4.31 -4.37
N ASN A 213 -15.92 -3.29 -4.09
CA ASN A 213 -14.67 -3.37 -3.31
C ASN A 213 -13.60 -4.30 -3.92
N HIS A 214 -13.54 -4.43 -5.25
CA HIS A 214 -12.50 -5.22 -5.90
C HIS A 214 -11.17 -4.44 -5.99
N THR A 215 -10.22 -4.76 -5.11
CA THR A 215 -8.91 -4.09 -4.94
C THR A 215 -8.20 -3.76 -6.27
N LYS A 216 -7.96 -4.76 -7.13
CA LYS A 216 -7.28 -4.57 -8.44
C LYS A 216 -8.04 -3.64 -9.40
N ALA A 217 -9.38 -3.60 -9.30
CA ALA A 217 -10.19 -2.69 -10.12
C ALA A 217 -10.12 -1.28 -9.56
N LEU A 218 -10.22 -1.15 -8.24
CA LEU A 218 -10.09 0.11 -7.50
C LEU A 218 -8.73 0.78 -7.79
N GLU A 219 -7.62 0.04 -7.78
CA GLU A 219 -6.29 0.51 -8.21
C GLU A 219 -6.34 1.14 -9.62
N ARG A 220 -6.85 0.40 -10.61
CA ARG A 220 -6.88 0.82 -12.01
C ARG A 220 -7.77 2.03 -12.24
N VAL A 221 -8.93 2.08 -11.59
CA VAL A 221 -9.87 3.22 -11.68
C VAL A 221 -9.29 4.46 -11.01
N SER A 222 -8.62 4.31 -9.87
CA SER A 222 -8.00 5.42 -9.12
C SER A 222 -6.89 6.10 -9.93
N TYR A 223 -5.98 5.33 -10.52
CA TYR A 223 -4.97 5.90 -11.43
C TYR A 223 -5.60 6.56 -12.67
N ALA A 224 -6.68 6.01 -13.22
CA ALA A 224 -7.35 6.61 -14.38
C ALA A 224 -8.10 7.92 -14.04
N LEU A 225 -8.62 8.08 -12.82
CA LEU A 225 -9.14 9.36 -12.31
C LEU A 225 -8.03 10.37 -11.97
N LEU A 226 -6.86 9.90 -11.52
CA LEU A 226 -5.73 10.76 -11.22
C LEU A 226 -5.13 11.40 -12.49
N PHE A 227 -4.95 10.62 -13.57
CA PHE A 227 -4.31 11.09 -14.80
C PHE A 227 -5.30 11.57 -15.88
N GLY A 228 -6.57 11.16 -15.85
CA GLY A 228 -7.59 11.64 -16.79
C GLY A 228 -7.57 11.02 -18.19
N ASP A 229 -6.86 9.90 -18.39
CA ASP A 229 -6.67 9.28 -19.71
C ASP A 229 -7.99 8.86 -20.38
N TYR A 230 -8.80 8.10 -19.63
CA TYR A 230 -10.02 7.44 -20.12
C TYR A 230 -11.28 7.93 -19.39
N LEU A 231 -11.16 8.26 -18.11
CA LEU A 231 -12.20 8.93 -17.32
C LEU A 231 -11.90 10.44 -17.25
N PRO A 232 -12.89 11.30 -16.96
CA PRO A 232 -12.60 12.68 -16.55
C PRO A 232 -11.70 12.67 -15.29
N GLN A 233 -10.73 13.58 -15.24
CA GLN A 233 -9.83 13.70 -14.09
C GLN A 233 -10.61 14.13 -12.84
N ASN A 234 -10.40 13.45 -11.72
CA ASN A 234 -10.92 13.86 -10.41
C ASN A 234 -9.94 13.43 -9.31
N ILE A 235 -9.11 14.38 -8.88
CA ILE A 235 -8.04 14.15 -7.89
C ILE A 235 -8.63 13.80 -6.52
N GLN A 236 -9.74 14.43 -6.12
CA GLN A 236 -10.37 14.21 -4.81
C GLN A 236 -10.97 12.80 -4.71
N ALA A 237 -11.73 12.37 -5.72
CA ALA A 237 -12.26 11.00 -5.75
C ALA A 237 -11.14 9.95 -5.89
N ALA A 238 -10.05 10.26 -6.60
CA ALA A 238 -8.87 9.39 -6.65
C ALA A 238 -8.21 9.25 -5.26
N LYS A 239 -8.04 10.37 -4.53
CA LYS A 239 -7.51 10.38 -3.15
C LYS A 239 -8.33 9.47 -2.22
N GLU A 240 -9.65 9.61 -2.19
CA GLU A 240 -10.54 8.82 -1.34
C GLU A 240 -10.43 7.30 -1.62
N MET A 241 -10.32 6.92 -2.90
CA MET A 241 -10.09 5.51 -3.26
C MET A 241 -8.68 5.02 -2.94
N PHE A 242 -7.65 5.88 -3.00
CA PHE A 242 -6.29 5.53 -2.58
C PHE A 242 -6.15 5.42 -1.05
N GLU A 243 -6.91 6.22 -0.28
CA GLU A 243 -7.02 6.08 1.18
C GLU A 243 -7.64 4.72 1.53
N LYS A 244 -8.74 4.34 0.89
CA LYS A 244 -9.33 3.00 1.03
C LYS A 244 -8.38 1.86 0.64
N LEU A 245 -7.66 1.98 -0.47
CA LEU A 245 -6.63 1.00 -0.85
C LEU A 245 -5.49 0.90 0.16
N THR A 246 -5.21 1.98 0.88
CA THR A 246 -4.17 2.07 1.93
C THR A 246 -4.64 1.38 3.21
N GLU A 247 -5.92 1.54 3.57
CA GLU A 247 -6.60 0.77 4.64
C GLU A 247 -6.65 -0.73 4.34
N GLU A 248 -6.91 -1.10 3.08
CA GLU A 248 -6.82 -2.49 2.58
C GLU A 248 -5.36 -3.01 2.48
N GLY A 249 -4.36 -2.19 2.76
CA GLY A 249 -2.94 -2.56 2.75
C GLY A 249 -2.30 -2.69 1.36
N SER A 250 -2.93 -2.20 0.28
CA SER A 250 -2.37 -2.28 -1.09
C SER A 250 -1.06 -1.49 -1.21
N PRO A 251 0.06 -2.15 -1.58
CA PRO A 251 1.35 -1.48 -1.81
C PRO A 251 1.31 -0.41 -2.92
N LYS A 252 0.32 -0.48 -3.83
CA LYS A 252 0.10 0.53 -4.88
C LYS A 252 -0.73 1.70 -4.39
N GLY A 253 -1.71 1.47 -3.52
CA GLY A 253 -2.39 2.55 -2.79
C GLY A 253 -1.41 3.41 -2.01
N GLN A 254 -0.53 2.76 -1.23
CA GLN A 254 0.56 3.39 -0.49
C GLN A 254 1.45 4.27 -1.40
N ALA A 255 1.97 3.72 -2.49
CA ALA A 255 2.81 4.47 -3.44
C ALA A 255 2.07 5.63 -4.14
N ALA A 256 0.75 5.50 -4.38
CA ALA A 256 -0.06 6.55 -4.96
C ALA A 256 -0.34 7.70 -3.98
N LEU A 257 -0.65 7.42 -2.72
CA LEU A 257 -0.73 8.47 -1.69
C LEU A 257 0.63 9.17 -1.49
N GLY A 258 1.73 8.40 -1.51
CA GLY A 258 3.08 8.95 -1.51
C GLY A 258 3.30 9.95 -2.64
N PHE A 259 2.79 9.66 -3.85
CA PHE A 259 2.83 10.58 -4.99
C PHE A 259 1.95 11.82 -4.79
N LEU A 260 0.73 11.69 -4.25
CA LEU A 260 -0.11 12.86 -3.95
C LEU A 260 0.54 13.81 -2.95
N TYR A 261 1.10 13.28 -1.85
CA TYR A 261 1.81 14.09 -0.86
C TYR A 261 3.14 14.67 -1.37
N ALA A 262 3.87 13.95 -2.24
CA ALA A 262 5.10 14.46 -2.84
C ALA A 262 4.83 15.61 -3.82
N SER A 263 3.76 15.50 -4.61
CA SER A 263 3.38 16.47 -5.65
C SER A 263 2.49 17.61 -5.14
N GLY A 264 1.82 17.46 -3.99
CA GLY A 264 0.82 18.41 -3.50
C GLY A 264 -0.50 18.37 -4.25
N LEU A 265 -0.82 17.27 -4.94
CA LEU A 265 -2.04 17.13 -5.72
C LEU A 265 -3.23 16.75 -4.82
N GLY A 266 -4.16 17.70 -4.60
CA GLY A 266 -5.37 17.49 -3.81
C GLY A 266 -5.13 17.35 -2.29
N VAL A 267 -3.88 17.48 -1.84
CA VAL A 267 -3.45 17.45 -0.44
C VAL A 267 -2.36 18.50 -0.21
N ASN A 268 -2.20 18.96 1.03
CA ASN A 268 -1.04 19.78 1.36
C ASN A 268 0.25 18.97 1.16
N SER A 269 1.23 19.53 0.44
CA SER A 269 2.48 18.84 0.13
C SER A 269 3.26 18.54 1.40
N SER A 270 3.79 17.31 1.51
CA SER A 270 4.61 16.91 2.64
C SER A 270 5.59 15.82 2.21
N GLN A 271 6.87 16.21 2.05
CA GLN A 271 7.92 15.29 1.61
C GLN A 271 8.22 14.20 2.64
N ALA A 272 8.00 14.48 3.93
CA ALA A 272 8.12 13.50 5.02
C ALA A 272 6.99 12.46 4.98
N LYS A 273 5.71 12.88 4.87
CA LYS A 273 4.60 11.93 4.71
C LYS A 273 4.77 11.08 3.44
N ALA A 274 5.16 11.71 2.33
CA ALA A 274 5.45 11.01 1.09
C ALA A 274 6.52 9.92 1.27
N LEU A 275 7.61 10.21 1.98
CA LEU A 275 8.65 9.23 2.28
C LEU A 275 8.08 8.02 3.03
N VAL A 276 7.29 8.24 4.08
CA VAL A 276 6.67 7.17 4.88
C VAL A 276 5.79 6.26 4.00
N TYR A 277 4.92 6.85 3.18
CA TYR A 277 4.08 6.11 2.23
C TYR A 277 4.89 5.32 1.19
N TYR A 278 5.99 5.89 0.68
CA TYR A 278 6.89 5.16 -0.21
C TYR A 278 7.65 4.03 0.49
N THR A 279 8.06 4.19 1.75
CA THR A 279 8.70 3.11 2.52
C THR A 279 7.74 1.95 2.76
N PHE A 280 6.48 2.19 3.12
CA PHE A 280 5.48 1.12 3.24
C PHE A 280 5.14 0.48 1.89
N GLY A 281 5.03 1.27 0.81
CA GLY A 281 4.87 0.73 -0.53
C GLY A 281 6.02 -0.18 -0.98
N ALA A 282 7.26 0.20 -0.67
CA ALA A 282 8.45 -0.60 -0.96
C ALA A 282 8.52 -1.89 -0.11
N LEU A 283 8.23 -1.81 1.19
CA LEU A 283 8.09 -3.00 2.04
C LEU A 283 7.00 -3.96 1.54
N GLY A 284 5.93 -3.43 0.95
CA GLY A 284 4.91 -4.20 0.24
C GLY A 284 5.31 -4.70 -1.16
N GLY A 285 6.58 -4.58 -1.57
CA GLY A 285 7.08 -5.06 -2.86
C GLY A 285 6.73 -4.18 -4.07
N ASN A 286 6.33 -2.93 -3.88
CA ASN A 286 6.02 -2.04 -5.01
C ASN A 286 7.29 -1.52 -5.69
N LEU A 287 7.53 -1.98 -6.93
CA LEU A 287 8.66 -1.56 -7.76
C LEU A 287 8.75 -0.04 -7.98
N ILE A 288 7.61 0.64 -8.18
CA ILE A 288 7.58 2.11 -8.34
C ILE A 288 8.01 2.79 -7.05
N ALA A 289 7.60 2.28 -5.90
CA ALA A 289 8.04 2.81 -4.61
C ALA A 289 9.56 2.60 -4.42
N HIS A 290 10.11 1.43 -4.77
CA HIS A 290 11.55 1.22 -4.78
C HIS A 290 12.29 2.20 -5.71
N MET A 291 11.81 2.43 -6.94
CA MET A 291 12.45 3.41 -7.85
C MET A 291 12.41 4.83 -7.28
N VAL A 292 11.29 5.24 -6.67
CA VAL A 292 11.15 6.58 -6.07
C VAL A 292 12.03 6.73 -4.84
N LEU A 293 12.18 5.69 -4.01
CA LEU A 293 13.15 5.70 -2.90
C LEU A 293 14.59 5.77 -3.40
N GLY A 294 14.93 4.99 -4.43
CA GLY A 294 16.25 5.06 -5.07
C GLY A 294 16.59 6.47 -5.56
N TYR A 295 15.63 7.12 -6.24
CA TYR A 295 15.77 8.51 -6.68
C TYR A 295 15.88 9.50 -5.51
N ARG A 296 15.10 9.32 -4.44
CA ARG A 296 15.16 10.17 -3.24
C ARG A 296 16.51 10.08 -2.53
N TYR A 297 17.09 8.88 -2.40
CA TYR A 297 18.43 8.70 -1.83
C TYR A 297 19.54 9.25 -2.74
N TRP A 298 19.40 9.14 -4.06
CA TRP A 298 20.36 9.74 -4.99
C TRP A 298 20.30 11.26 -5.00
N ALA A 299 19.11 11.85 -4.92
CA ALA A 299 18.90 13.31 -4.96
C ALA A 299 18.86 14.00 -3.58
N GLY A 300 18.93 13.27 -2.47
CA GLY A 300 18.84 13.82 -1.10
C GLY A 300 17.46 14.41 -0.73
N ILE A 301 16.37 13.92 -1.35
CA ILE A 301 15.04 14.53 -1.20
C ILE A 301 14.29 13.93 0.00
N GLY A 302 14.37 14.63 1.14
CA GLY A 302 13.72 14.23 2.40
C GLY A 302 14.43 13.08 3.12
N VAL A 303 15.60 12.66 2.62
CA VAL A 303 16.53 11.69 3.20
C VAL A 303 17.96 12.20 2.98
N LEU A 304 18.92 11.73 3.76
CA LEU A 304 20.33 11.99 3.48
C LEU A 304 20.73 11.37 2.14
N GLN A 305 21.57 12.09 1.38
CA GLN A 305 22.05 11.60 0.09
C GLN A 305 22.95 10.37 0.30
N SER A 306 22.68 9.28 -0.42
CA SER A 306 23.45 8.04 -0.38
C SER A 306 23.32 7.28 -1.69
N CYS A 307 24.41 7.19 -2.44
CA CYS A 307 24.44 6.42 -3.70
C CYS A 307 24.43 4.91 -3.47
N GLU A 308 24.96 4.41 -2.36
CA GLU A 308 24.85 2.99 -1.98
C GLU A 308 23.39 2.61 -1.74
N SER A 309 22.67 3.39 -0.92
CA SER A 309 21.24 3.19 -0.68
C SER A 309 20.42 3.29 -1.97
N ALA A 310 20.71 4.28 -2.82
CA ALA A 310 20.05 4.41 -4.11
C ALA A 310 20.24 3.18 -5.01
N LEU A 311 21.49 2.71 -5.12
CA LEU A 311 21.90 1.59 -5.95
C LEU A 311 21.34 0.25 -5.44
N THR A 312 21.18 0.03 -4.13
CA THR A 312 20.49 -1.16 -3.61
C THR A 312 19.01 -1.21 -4.03
N HIS A 313 18.28 -0.09 -3.91
CA HIS A 313 16.89 -0.01 -4.39
C HIS A 313 16.78 -0.22 -5.91
N TYR A 314 17.67 0.39 -6.70
CA TYR A 314 17.67 0.21 -8.15
C TYR A 314 18.04 -1.21 -8.60
N ARG A 315 19.03 -1.86 -7.95
CA ARG A 315 19.38 -3.26 -8.23
C ARG A 315 18.22 -4.21 -7.96
N LEU A 316 17.45 -3.99 -6.89
CA LEU A 316 16.26 -4.80 -6.59
C LEU A 316 15.22 -4.72 -7.72
N VAL A 317 14.91 -3.50 -8.20
CA VAL A 317 13.97 -3.31 -9.31
C VAL A 317 14.51 -3.91 -10.61
N ALA A 318 15.80 -3.68 -10.92
CA ALA A 318 16.44 -4.22 -12.11
C ALA A 318 16.41 -5.76 -12.13
N ASN A 319 16.68 -6.40 -11.00
CA ASN A 319 16.62 -7.86 -10.86
C ASN A 319 15.20 -8.40 -11.07
N HIS A 320 14.18 -7.76 -10.50
CA HIS A 320 12.78 -8.15 -10.69
C HIS A 320 12.35 -8.03 -12.16
N VAL A 321 12.65 -6.90 -12.80
CA VAL A 321 12.33 -6.69 -14.23
C VAL A 321 13.11 -7.66 -15.13
N ALA A 322 14.36 -7.99 -14.78
CA ALA A 322 15.15 -8.99 -15.50
C ALA A 322 14.56 -10.41 -15.36
N SER A 323 13.96 -10.76 -14.22
CA SER A 323 13.25 -12.04 -14.06
C SER A 323 11.88 -12.09 -14.75
N ASP A 324 11.17 -10.96 -14.82
CA ASP A 324 9.87 -10.88 -15.52
C ASP A 324 10.03 -11.03 -17.04
N ILE A 325 11.17 -10.57 -17.58
CA ILE A 325 11.53 -10.75 -18.99
C ILE A 325 12.06 -12.17 -19.17
N SER A 326 11.14 -13.14 -19.27
CA SER A 326 11.48 -14.40 -19.93
C SER A 326 11.97 -14.09 -21.35
N LEU A 327 13.17 -14.57 -21.72
CA LEU A 327 13.63 -14.56 -23.10
C LEU A 327 12.77 -15.53 -23.94
N THR A 328 11.53 -15.12 -24.25
CA THR A 328 10.77 -15.73 -25.33
C THR A 328 11.52 -15.43 -26.62
N GLY A 329 12.00 -16.49 -27.28
CA GLY A 329 12.98 -16.45 -28.37
C GLY A 329 12.48 -15.85 -29.68
N GLY A 330 12.00 -14.60 -29.66
CA GLY A 330 12.23 -13.71 -30.79
C GLY A 330 13.74 -13.62 -31.03
N SER A 331 14.14 -13.49 -32.30
CA SER A 331 15.54 -13.56 -32.74
C SER A 331 16.47 -12.89 -31.73
N VAL A 332 17.29 -13.69 -31.05
CA VAL A 332 18.24 -13.17 -30.07
C VAL A 332 19.14 -12.22 -30.84
N VAL A 333 18.93 -10.92 -30.64
CA VAL A 333 19.92 -9.90 -31.03
C VAL A 333 21.03 -10.04 -30.01
N GLN A 334 21.76 -11.14 -30.14
CA GLN A 334 23.04 -11.33 -29.53
C GLN A 334 23.88 -10.26 -30.22
N ARG A 335 23.99 -9.09 -29.57
CA ARG A 335 25.11 -8.21 -29.78
C ARG A 335 26.33 -8.96 -29.26
N ILE A 336 26.76 -9.92 -30.08
CA ILE A 336 28.16 -10.24 -30.26
C ILE A 336 28.80 -8.86 -30.42
N ARG A 337 29.47 -8.39 -29.37
CA ARG A 337 30.54 -7.42 -29.56
C ARG A 337 31.54 -8.18 -30.42
N LEU A 338 31.41 -8.03 -31.73
CA LEU A 338 32.55 -8.15 -32.61
C LEU A 338 33.58 -7.20 -32.00
N PRO A 339 34.77 -7.65 -31.60
CA PRO A 339 35.86 -6.71 -31.44
C PRO A 339 36.04 -6.08 -32.82
N ASP A 340 35.79 -4.77 -32.93
CA ASP A 340 35.99 -4.01 -34.17
C ASP A 340 37.50 -3.82 -34.41
N GLU A 341 38.15 -4.95 -34.72
CA GLU A 341 39.49 -5.09 -35.28
C GLU A 341 39.29 -5.79 -36.64
N VAL A 342 39.56 -5.19 -37.80
CA VAL A 342 40.30 -3.96 -38.12
C VAL A 342 39.69 -3.38 -39.42
N GLU A 343 39.64 -2.04 -39.57
CA GLU A 343 39.89 -1.28 -40.84
C GLU A 343 39.41 0.20 -40.82
N ASN A 344 39.78 1.00 -39.81
CA ASN A 344 40.19 2.39 -40.06
C ASN A 344 40.97 3.00 -38.86
N PRO A 345 42.19 3.54 -39.04
CA PRO A 345 42.93 4.19 -37.97
C PRO A 345 42.44 5.64 -37.76
N GLY A 346 41.32 5.81 -37.07
CA GLY A 346 40.83 7.13 -36.66
C GLY A 346 39.48 7.11 -35.95
N MET A 347 39.40 7.79 -34.81
CA MET A 347 38.18 8.15 -34.05
C MET A 347 37.54 7.06 -33.16
N ASN A 348 38.35 6.53 -32.25
CA ASN A 348 38.08 6.48 -30.80
C ASN A 348 36.61 6.68 -30.35
N SER A 349 35.80 5.62 -30.42
CA SER A 349 34.50 5.58 -29.70
C SER A 349 34.55 4.72 -28.42
N GLY A 350 35.56 3.85 -28.26
CA GLY A 350 35.82 3.13 -27.00
C GLY A 350 36.57 3.98 -25.96
N MET A 351 37.44 4.88 -26.41
CA MET A 351 38.23 5.76 -25.52
C MET A 351 37.32 6.70 -24.71
N LEU A 352 36.19 7.16 -25.29
CA LEU A 352 35.29 8.11 -24.66
C LEU A 352 34.59 7.59 -23.39
N GLU A 353 34.41 6.29 -23.23
CA GLU A 353 33.81 5.71 -22.00
C GLU A 353 34.85 5.66 -20.86
N GLU A 354 36.09 5.29 -21.19
CA GLU A 354 37.21 5.20 -20.24
C GLU A 354 37.76 6.59 -19.88
N ASP A 355 37.88 7.50 -20.85
CA ASP A 355 38.19 8.92 -20.66
C ASP A 355 37.13 9.61 -19.79
N LEU A 356 35.85 9.26 -19.92
CA LEU A 356 34.78 9.84 -19.10
C LEU A 356 34.83 9.33 -17.64
N ILE A 357 35.13 8.04 -17.44
CA ILE A 357 35.35 7.49 -16.09
C ILE A 357 36.60 8.12 -15.46
N GLN A 358 37.70 8.24 -16.20
CA GLN A 358 38.91 8.92 -15.73
C GLN A 358 38.68 10.41 -15.46
N TYR A 359 37.86 11.09 -16.27
CA TYR A 359 37.46 12.48 -16.04
C TYR A 359 36.67 12.65 -14.74
N TYR A 360 35.69 11.78 -14.45
CA TYR A 360 34.96 11.81 -13.19
C TYR A 360 35.83 11.39 -11.99
N GLN A 361 36.74 10.42 -12.15
CA GLN A 361 37.75 10.10 -11.14
C GLN A 361 38.68 11.28 -10.83
N PHE A 362 39.18 11.98 -11.86
CA PHE A 362 40.02 13.17 -11.70
C PHE A 362 39.27 14.33 -11.02
N LEU A 363 38.01 14.55 -11.36
CA LEU A 363 37.15 15.52 -10.66
C LEU A 363 36.96 15.12 -9.19
N ALA A 364 36.74 13.84 -8.90
CA ALA A 364 36.60 13.32 -7.54
C ALA A 364 37.90 13.52 -6.73
N GLU A 365 39.07 13.21 -7.30
CA GLU A 365 40.38 13.46 -6.67
C GLU A 365 40.64 14.96 -6.43
N LYS A 366 40.14 15.84 -7.30
CA LYS A 366 40.23 17.30 -7.16
C LYS A 366 39.31 17.90 -6.10
N GLY A 367 38.44 17.12 -5.46
CA GLY A 367 37.50 17.61 -4.46
C GLY A 367 36.16 18.07 -5.01
N ASP A 368 35.79 17.73 -6.25
CA ASP A 368 34.43 17.96 -6.74
C ASP A 368 33.47 16.97 -6.05
N VAL A 369 32.71 17.49 -5.09
CA VAL A 369 31.76 16.72 -4.28
C VAL A 369 30.69 16.02 -5.12
N GLN A 370 30.35 16.52 -6.33
CA GLN A 370 29.38 15.84 -7.19
C GLN A 370 29.99 14.61 -7.86
N ALA A 371 31.27 14.68 -8.25
CA ALA A 371 32.00 13.55 -8.81
C ALA A 371 32.36 12.50 -7.74
N GLN A 372 32.78 12.93 -6.54
CA GLN A 372 33.09 12.04 -5.40
C GLN A 372 31.90 11.17 -4.94
N VAL A 373 30.68 11.63 -5.19
CA VAL A 373 29.45 10.91 -4.80
C VAL A 373 29.02 9.87 -5.86
N CYS A 374 29.56 9.94 -7.08
CA CYS A 374 29.12 9.12 -8.22
C CYS A 374 30.15 8.09 -8.71
N VAL A 375 31.36 8.09 -8.16
CA VAL A 375 32.45 7.13 -8.43
C VAL A 375 32.58 6.16 -7.26
#